data_AF-A0A7W0LZ81-F1
#
_entry.id   AF-A0A7W0LZ81-F1
#
_cell.length_a   1.000
_cell.length_b   1.000
_cell.length_c   1.000
_cell.angle_alpha   90.00
_cell.angle_beta   90.00
_cell.angle_gamma   90.00
#
_symmetry.space_group_name_H-M   'P 1'
#
loop_
_entity.id
_entity.type
_entity.pdbx_description
1 polymer ?
#
loop_
_entity_poly.entity_id
_entity_poly.type
_entity_poly.pdbx_seq_one_letter_code
_entity_poly.pdbx_strand_id
1 'polypeptide(L)'
;DAWVTLAAAAMVTDRIRLGTLLTPVPRVKPWDLASKVGTVDRLSNGRTILGAGLGALHQGWTAFEADEGRRARAEKLDECLAVYDGLMAGQPFEFSGRHYRAAPTDFMLPDPPVQRPRPPVWVVGAYVVGRDRQPSLERAARWDGLLPQVIDRDARGKTDTLQQLADIVGRVRRLRESAGLSWEGYDVVLEADSFGEFVQTVPLDASAWAEAGATWWVESWWNLERGEEGMAELRRRVAAGPPS
;
A
#
# COMPACT_ATOMS: atom_id res chain seq x y z
N ASP A 1 15.21 -6.58 -0.52
CA ASP A 1 14.17 -6.17 0.45
C ASP A 1 13.79 -4.74 0.13
N ALA A 2 12.49 -4.43 0.02
CA ALA A 2 12.03 -3.09 -0.38
C ALA A 2 12.38 -2.01 0.66
N TRP A 3 12.24 -2.30 1.96
CA TRP A 3 12.50 -1.33 3.03
C TRP A 3 13.99 -0.99 3.15
N VAL A 4 14.87 -1.96 2.88
CA VAL A 4 16.33 -1.71 2.79
C VAL A 4 16.65 -0.77 1.63
N THR A 5 16.05 -0.99 0.46
CA THR A 5 16.23 -0.10 -0.70
C THR A 5 15.68 1.31 -0.41
N LEU A 6 14.53 1.42 0.26
CA LEU A 6 13.96 2.72 0.65
C LEU A 6 14.85 3.45 1.67
N ALA A 7 15.47 2.75 2.61
CA ALA A 7 16.45 3.34 3.53
C ALA A 7 17.66 3.91 2.76
N ALA A 8 18.20 3.18 1.78
CA ALA A 8 19.29 3.68 0.94
C ALA A 8 18.86 4.92 0.13
N ALA A 9 17.64 4.91 -0.45
CA ALA A 9 17.09 6.05 -1.17
C ALA A 9 16.85 7.26 -0.25
N ALA A 10 16.42 7.05 1.00
CA ALA A 10 16.23 8.11 1.98
C ALA A 10 17.51 8.91 2.24
N MET A 11 18.67 8.24 2.24
CA MET A 11 19.96 8.87 2.53
C MET A 11 20.50 9.74 1.40
N VAL A 12 19.97 9.60 0.17
CA VAL A 12 20.49 10.29 -1.02
C VAL A 12 19.44 11.15 -1.71
N THR A 13 18.28 11.36 -1.07
CA THR A 13 17.18 12.19 -1.60
C THR A 13 16.56 13.03 -0.49
N ASP A 14 16.06 14.22 -0.82
CA ASP A 14 15.48 15.13 0.17
C ASP A 14 13.99 15.44 -0.03
N ARG A 15 13.45 15.14 -1.22
CA ARG A 15 12.13 15.65 -1.65
C ARG A 15 11.10 14.57 -1.93
N ILE A 16 11.52 13.45 -2.50
CA ILE A 16 10.59 12.41 -2.96
C ILE A 16 9.98 11.66 -1.78
N ARG A 17 8.72 11.26 -1.89
CA ARG A 17 8.12 10.31 -0.96
C ARG A 17 8.64 8.89 -1.23
N LEU A 18 8.73 8.09 -0.18
CA LEU A 18 9.36 6.78 -0.18
C LEU A 18 8.36 5.76 0.36
N GLY A 19 7.93 4.82 -0.47
CA GLY A 19 6.97 3.83 -0.02
C GLY A 19 6.93 2.60 -0.91
N THR A 20 6.29 1.57 -0.38
CA THR A 20 6.01 0.35 -1.13
C THR A 20 4.63 0.46 -1.77
N LEU A 21 4.47 -0.03 -3.01
CA LEU A 21 3.12 -0.32 -3.53
C LEU A 21 2.46 -1.47 -2.76
N LEU A 22 3.26 -2.42 -2.26
CA LEU A 22 2.76 -3.53 -1.44
C LEU A 22 3.85 -4.09 -0.53
N THR A 23 3.63 -4.00 0.78
CA THR A 23 4.30 -4.83 1.78
C THR A 23 3.40 -6.02 2.13
N PRO A 24 3.89 -7.28 2.04
CA PRO A 24 3.12 -8.47 2.40
C PRO A 24 3.05 -8.61 3.93
N VAL A 25 2.28 -7.74 4.57
CA VAL A 25 2.18 -7.59 6.03
C VAL A 25 1.97 -8.91 6.79
N PRO A 26 1.15 -9.87 6.32
CA PRO A 26 0.97 -11.14 7.03
C PRO A 26 2.22 -12.01 7.16
N ARG A 27 3.30 -11.70 6.44
CA ARG A 27 4.56 -12.47 6.42
C ARG A 27 5.67 -11.85 7.27
N VAL A 28 5.39 -10.74 7.96
CA VAL A 28 6.36 -10.08 8.83
C VAL A 28 5.79 -9.93 10.23
N LYS A 29 6.67 -9.91 11.23
CA LYS A 29 6.28 -9.64 12.61
C LYS A 29 5.85 -8.17 12.73
N PRO A 30 4.80 -7.84 13.51
CA PRO A 30 4.30 -6.47 13.61
C PRO A 30 5.32 -5.45 14.10
N TRP A 31 6.13 -5.80 15.09
CA TRP A 31 7.18 -4.91 15.61
C TRP A 31 8.34 -4.73 14.62
N ASP A 32 8.66 -5.74 13.81
CA ASP A 32 9.66 -5.61 12.75
C ASP A 32 9.17 -4.69 11.63
N LEU A 33 7.87 -4.75 11.31
CA LEU A 33 7.23 -3.83 10.38
C LEU A 33 7.29 -2.39 10.91
N ALA A 34 6.84 -2.18 12.15
CA ALA A 34 6.88 -0.88 12.80
C ALA A 34 8.32 -0.31 12.81
N SER A 35 9.30 -1.13 13.19
CA SER A 35 10.71 -0.72 13.22
C SER A 35 11.24 -0.31 11.86
N LYS A 36 10.99 -1.09 10.81
CA LYS A 36 11.42 -0.74 9.45
C LYS A 36 10.78 0.56 8.96
N VAL A 37 9.47 0.68 9.09
CA VAL A 37 8.71 1.83 8.60
C VAL A 37 9.10 3.10 9.35
N GLY A 38 9.13 3.05 10.69
CA GLY A 38 9.52 4.19 11.53
C GLY A 38 10.98 4.60 11.34
N THR A 39 11.89 3.64 11.10
CA THR A 39 13.30 3.94 10.80
C THR A 39 13.43 4.69 9.48
N VAL A 40 12.80 4.22 8.40
CA VAL A 40 12.86 4.92 7.11
C VAL A 40 12.18 6.29 7.22
N ASP A 41 11.11 6.41 8.01
CA ASP A 41 10.47 7.70 8.26
C ASP A 41 11.44 8.71 8.89
N ARG A 42 12.18 8.29 9.92
CA ARG A 42 13.20 9.12 10.58
C ARG A 42 14.37 9.46 9.66
N LEU A 43 14.91 8.47 8.95
CA LEU A 43 16.01 8.68 8.00
C LEU A 43 15.59 9.62 6.86
N SER A 44 14.33 9.56 6.46
CA SER A 44 13.77 10.38 5.38
C SER A 44 13.21 11.73 5.85
N ASN A 45 13.24 12.03 7.16
CA ASN A 45 12.59 13.20 7.73
C ASN A 45 11.10 13.32 7.35
N GLY A 46 10.36 12.22 7.49
CA GLY A 46 8.91 12.21 7.36
C GLY A 46 8.38 12.02 5.94
N ARG A 47 9.10 11.32 5.07
CA ARG A 47 8.68 11.09 3.66
C ARG A 47 8.14 9.69 3.39
N THR A 48 7.92 8.89 4.44
CA THR A 48 7.61 7.47 4.29
C THR A 48 6.12 7.17 4.12
N ILE A 49 5.79 6.19 3.29
CA ILE A 49 4.43 5.66 3.10
C ILE A 49 4.47 4.13 3.20
N LEU A 50 3.56 3.54 3.96
CA LEU A 50 3.39 2.08 4.05
C LEU A 50 2.26 1.61 3.13
N GLY A 51 2.60 1.03 1.98
CA GLY A 51 1.65 0.23 1.22
C GLY A 51 1.47 -1.16 1.85
N ALA A 52 0.26 -1.58 2.14
CA ALA A 52 -0.06 -2.81 2.87
C ALA A 52 -1.02 -3.70 2.10
N GLY A 53 -0.74 -5.01 2.08
CA GLY A 53 -1.62 -5.99 1.45
C GLY A 53 -1.30 -7.42 1.86
N LEU A 54 -2.07 -8.36 1.30
CA LEU A 54 -1.89 -9.80 1.60
C LEU A 54 -0.64 -10.41 0.96
N GLY A 55 -0.11 -9.76 -0.08
CA GLY A 55 0.91 -10.31 -0.95
C GLY A 55 0.38 -11.40 -1.90
N ALA A 56 1.08 -11.56 -3.02
CA ALA A 56 0.91 -12.71 -3.91
C ALA A 56 1.54 -13.95 -3.27
N LEU A 57 1.01 -15.12 -3.59
CA LEU A 57 1.70 -16.38 -3.29
C LEU A 57 2.71 -16.62 -4.42
N HIS A 58 3.94 -16.91 -4.04
CA HIS A 58 5.00 -17.29 -4.98
C HIS A 58 5.54 -18.65 -4.55
N GLN A 59 5.70 -19.58 -5.50
CA GLN A 59 6.12 -20.96 -5.20
C GLN A 59 7.45 -21.01 -4.44
N GLY A 60 8.39 -20.13 -4.81
CA GLY A 60 9.67 -20.01 -4.12
C GLY A 60 9.57 -19.54 -2.67
N TRP A 61 8.49 -18.84 -2.26
CA TRP A 61 8.26 -18.47 -0.87
C TRP A 61 7.55 -19.58 -0.10
N THR A 62 6.59 -20.25 -0.74
CA THR A 62 5.87 -21.37 -0.11
C THR A 62 6.76 -22.59 0.14
N ALA A 63 7.96 -22.63 -0.45
CA ALA A 63 9.00 -23.61 -0.13
C ALA A 63 9.57 -23.43 1.29
N PHE A 64 9.55 -22.21 1.84
CA PHE A 64 10.05 -21.91 3.19
C PHE A 64 8.94 -21.86 4.24
N GLU A 65 7.72 -21.49 3.83
CA GLU A 65 6.58 -21.32 4.73
C GLU A 65 5.27 -21.63 3.98
N ALA A 66 4.55 -22.66 4.43
CA ALA A 66 3.26 -23.04 3.84
C ALA A 66 2.21 -21.91 3.98
N ASP A 67 1.30 -21.80 3.01
CA ASP A 67 0.20 -20.83 3.10
C ASP A 67 -0.85 -21.31 4.12
N GLU A 68 -1.12 -20.51 5.14
CA GLU A 68 -2.20 -20.72 6.11
C GLU A 68 -3.59 -20.38 5.55
N GLY A 69 -3.64 -20.02 4.26
CA GLY A 69 -4.85 -19.69 3.53
C GLY A 69 -5.19 -18.21 3.58
N ARG A 70 -5.95 -17.77 2.58
CA ARG A 70 -6.31 -16.36 2.36
C ARG A 70 -6.99 -15.72 3.57
N ARG A 71 -7.83 -16.47 4.29
CA ARG A 71 -8.54 -15.97 5.48
C ARG A 71 -7.58 -15.64 6.62
N ALA A 72 -6.69 -16.59 6.97
CA ALA A 72 -5.71 -16.37 8.03
C ALA A 72 -4.80 -15.17 7.69
N ARG A 73 -4.35 -15.06 6.44
CA ARG A 73 -3.58 -13.89 5.99
C ARG A 73 -4.34 -12.57 6.12
N ALA A 74 -5.65 -12.56 5.82
CA ALA A 74 -6.46 -11.36 5.98
C ALA A 74 -6.64 -10.94 7.44
N GLU A 75 -6.87 -11.91 8.32
CA GLU A 75 -6.95 -11.66 9.78
C GLU A 75 -5.58 -11.18 10.33
N LYS A 76 -4.47 -11.79 9.90
CA LYS A 76 -3.10 -11.34 10.24
C LYS A 76 -2.79 -9.94 9.72
N LEU A 77 -3.25 -9.57 8.52
CA LEU A 77 -3.09 -8.21 7.99
C LEU A 77 -3.78 -7.20 8.89
N ASP A 78 -5.04 -7.45 9.26
CA ASP A 78 -5.81 -6.55 10.13
C ASP A 78 -5.15 -6.37 11.49
N GLU A 79 -4.79 -7.46 12.17
CA GLU A 79 -4.19 -7.38 13.50
C GLU A 79 -2.76 -6.79 13.47
N CYS A 80 -1.97 -7.10 12.45
CA CYS A 80 -0.61 -6.55 12.34
C CYS A 80 -0.64 -5.04 12.14
N LEU A 81 -1.57 -4.53 11.32
CA LEU A 81 -1.74 -3.09 11.16
C LEU A 81 -2.27 -2.43 12.44
N ALA A 82 -3.16 -3.08 13.19
CA ALA A 82 -3.60 -2.58 14.50
C ALA A 82 -2.45 -2.48 15.52
N VAL A 83 -1.57 -3.49 15.55
CA VAL A 83 -0.35 -3.44 16.38
C VAL A 83 0.59 -2.34 15.90
N TYR A 84 0.79 -2.20 14.58
CA TYR A 84 1.60 -1.14 14.01
C TYR A 84 1.10 0.25 14.41
N ASP A 85 -0.21 0.51 14.28
CA ASP A 85 -0.83 1.79 14.66
C ASP A 85 -0.64 2.10 16.15
N GLY A 86 -0.89 1.11 17.02
CA GLY A 86 -0.69 1.26 18.46
C GLY A 86 0.78 1.51 18.84
N LEU A 87 1.74 0.80 18.21
CA LEU A 87 3.17 1.05 18.45
C LEU A 87 3.61 2.45 18.00
N MET A 88 3.01 3.00 16.94
CA MET A 88 3.31 4.35 16.46
C MET A 88 2.69 5.44 17.34
N ALA A 89 1.56 5.15 18.00
CA ALA A 89 0.91 6.05 18.95
C ALA A 89 1.74 6.24 20.23
N GLY A 90 2.56 5.25 20.61
CA GLY A 90 3.48 5.33 21.74
C GLY A 90 3.20 4.26 22.80
N GLN A 91 3.53 4.58 24.05
CA GLN A 91 3.55 3.67 25.19
C GLN A 91 2.75 4.29 26.35
N PRO A 92 2.19 3.48 27.27
CA PRO A 92 2.23 2.00 27.33
C PRO A 92 1.50 1.36 26.15
N PHE A 93 1.96 0.17 25.74
CA PHE A 93 1.31 -0.61 24.69
C PHE A 93 0.94 -2.01 25.19
N GLU A 94 -0.26 -2.44 24.84
CA GLU A 94 -0.73 -3.81 25.00
C GLU A 94 -1.59 -4.19 23.80
N PHE A 95 -1.63 -5.48 23.48
CA PHE A 95 -2.50 -5.98 22.40
C PHE A 95 -2.90 -7.43 22.66
N SER A 96 -4.16 -7.75 22.41
CA SER A 96 -4.69 -9.10 22.55
C SER A 96 -5.58 -9.45 21.36
N GLY A 97 -4.95 -9.89 20.28
CA GLY A 97 -5.61 -10.45 19.09
C GLY A 97 -5.60 -11.98 19.08
N ARG A 98 -6.09 -12.53 17.97
CA ARG A 98 -6.09 -13.97 17.67
C ARG A 98 -4.73 -14.45 17.19
N HIS A 99 -4.06 -13.62 16.38
CA HIS A 99 -2.78 -13.94 15.73
C HIS A 99 -1.60 -13.28 16.44
N TYR A 100 -1.79 -12.11 17.05
CA TYR A 100 -0.73 -11.41 17.78
C TYR A 100 -1.14 -11.03 19.20
N ARG A 101 -0.15 -11.00 20.09
CA ARG A 101 -0.31 -10.59 21.48
C ARG A 101 0.92 -9.81 21.93
N ALA A 102 0.69 -8.74 22.69
CA ALA A 102 1.71 -8.01 23.43
C ALA A 102 1.25 -7.90 24.88
N ALA A 103 2.07 -8.39 25.81
CA ALA A 103 1.87 -8.09 27.22
C ALA A 103 2.06 -6.58 27.46
N PRO A 104 1.44 -6.00 28.52
CA PRO A 104 1.65 -4.61 28.86
C PRO A 104 3.14 -4.27 28.94
N THR A 105 3.55 -3.28 28.17
CA THR A 105 4.96 -2.89 28.06
C THR A 105 5.11 -1.39 27.89
N ASP A 106 6.06 -0.82 28.63
CA ASP A 106 6.55 0.56 28.44
C ASP A 106 7.77 0.59 27.51
N PHE A 107 8.19 -0.56 26.99
CA PHE A 107 9.36 -0.64 26.13
C PHE A 107 9.06 0.01 24.78
N MET A 108 9.77 1.11 24.51
CA MET A 108 9.65 1.85 23.27
C MET A 108 10.50 1.20 22.19
N LEU A 109 9.88 0.30 21.41
CA LEU A 109 10.41 -0.18 20.15
C LEU A 109 9.28 -0.24 19.11
N PRO A 110 9.35 0.57 18.04
CA PRO A 110 10.44 1.46 17.63
C PRO A 110 10.39 2.87 18.24
N ASP A 111 11.43 3.67 17.98
CA ASP A 111 11.37 5.13 18.17
C ASP A 111 10.15 5.72 17.45
N PRO A 112 9.49 6.76 18.01
CA PRO A 112 8.40 7.42 17.33
C PRO A 112 8.81 7.98 15.95
N PRO A 113 7.92 7.87 14.96
CA PRO A 113 8.15 8.45 13.64
C PRO A 113 8.15 9.98 13.69
N VAL A 114 8.66 10.60 12.63
CA VAL A 114 8.57 12.05 12.40
C VAL A 114 7.12 12.41 12.06
N GLN A 115 6.48 11.64 11.18
CA GLN A 115 5.10 11.87 10.78
C GLN A 115 4.11 11.53 11.91
N ARG A 116 3.07 12.36 12.06
CA ARG A 116 1.98 12.18 13.03
C ARG A 116 0.63 12.06 12.31
N PRO A 117 -0.29 11.18 12.78
CA PRO A 117 -0.13 10.28 13.94
C PRO A 117 0.91 9.17 13.69
N ARG A 118 1.17 8.84 12.42
CA ARG A 118 2.12 7.83 11.95
C ARG A 118 2.38 8.03 10.45
N PRO A 119 3.35 7.33 9.84
CA PRO A 119 3.45 7.27 8.39
C PRO A 119 2.13 6.79 7.75
N PRO A 120 1.64 7.45 6.67
CA PRO A 120 0.41 7.08 6.00
C PRO A 120 0.41 5.62 5.53
N VAL A 121 -0.74 4.97 5.64
CA VAL A 121 -0.95 3.59 5.25
C VAL A 121 -1.93 3.51 4.09
N TRP A 122 -1.42 3.07 2.95
CA TRP A 122 -2.23 2.75 1.77
C TRP A 122 -2.50 1.25 1.75
N VAL A 123 -3.77 0.86 1.66
CA VAL A 123 -4.15 -0.55 1.71
C VAL A 123 -4.66 -1.02 0.36
N VAL A 124 -4.18 -2.19 -0.05
CA VAL A 124 -4.71 -2.87 -1.24
C VAL A 124 -6.18 -3.22 -1.04
N GLY A 125 -7.02 -2.60 -1.86
CA GLY A 125 -8.45 -2.81 -1.91
C GLY A 125 -8.83 -3.68 -3.09
N ALA A 126 -8.85 -4.99 -2.88
CA ALA A 126 -9.38 -5.92 -3.86
C ALA A 126 -10.90 -5.77 -3.99
N TYR A 127 -11.35 -5.24 -5.12
CA TYR A 127 -12.75 -5.18 -5.53
C TYR A 127 -13.11 -6.45 -6.30
N VAL A 128 -13.97 -7.28 -5.72
CA VAL A 128 -14.42 -8.53 -6.36
C VAL A 128 -15.73 -8.29 -7.10
N VAL A 129 -15.72 -8.33 -8.42
CA VAL A 129 -16.91 -8.05 -9.24
C VAL A 129 -18.04 -9.02 -8.87
N GLY A 130 -19.27 -8.50 -8.79
CA GLY A 130 -20.46 -9.29 -8.46
C GLY A 130 -20.59 -9.75 -7.01
N ARG A 131 -19.76 -9.25 -6.08
CA ARG A 131 -19.93 -9.50 -4.64
C ARG A 131 -20.42 -8.26 -3.88
N ASP A 132 -21.45 -8.46 -3.07
CA ASP A 132 -21.98 -7.39 -2.20
C ASP A 132 -21.02 -7.04 -1.08
N ARG A 133 -20.49 -8.07 -0.39
CA ARG A 133 -19.51 -7.89 0.68
C ARG A 133 -18.11 -7.77 0.10
N GLN A 134 -17.38 -6.73 0.51
CA GLN A 134 -16.05 -6.40 -0.02
C GLN A 134 -15.04 -6.23 1.13
N PRO A 135 -14.60 -7.32 1.81
CA PRO A 135 -13.77 -7.20 3.00
C PRO A 135 -12.43 -6.49 2.79
N SER A 136 -11.89 -6.52 1.56
CA SER A 136 -10.66 -5.78 1.24
C SER A 136 -10.90 -4.28 1.14
N LEU A 137 -12.02 -3.86 0.55
CA LEU A 137 -12.41 -2.44 0.49
C LEU A 137 -12.84 -1.93 1.87
N GLU A 138 -13.58 -2.74 2.64
CA GLU A 138 -13.92 -2.45 4.04
C GLU A 138 -12.66 -2.20 4.87
N ARG A 139 -11.59 -2.99 4.64
CA ARG A 139 -10.29 -2.77 5.27
C ARG A 139 -9.66 -1.46 4.81
N ALA A 140 -9.51 -1.26 3.50
CA ALA A 140 -8.88 -0.06 2.98
C ALA A 140 -9.57 1.23 3.43
N ALA A 141 -10.90 1.20 3.55
CA ALA A 141 -11.70 2.31 4.06
C ALA A 141 -11.32 2.75 5.48
N ARG A 142 -10.69 1.89 6.31
CA ARG A 142 -10.30 2.25 7.69
C ARG A 142 -8.93 2.94 7.81
N TRP A 143 -8.18 3.03 6.71
CA TRP A 143 -6.82 3.57 6.70
C TRP A 143 -6.75 4.89 5.92
N ASP A 144 -5.58 5.25 5.41
CA ASP A 144 -5.31 6.58 4.85
C ASP A 144 -5.36 6.61 3.32
N GLY A 145 -5.30 5.44 2.67
CA GLY A 145 -5.47 5.37 1.23
C GLY A 145 -5.78 3.98 0.70
N LEU A 146 -6.11 3.97 -0.58
CA LEU A 146 -6.56 2.82 -1.36
C LEU A 146 -5.60 2.57 -2.52
N LEU A 147 -5.16 1.32 -2.66
CA LEU A 147 -4.57 0.78 -3.88
C LEU A 147 -5.61 -0.17 -4.51
N PRO A 148 -6.44 0.29 -5.46
CA PRO A 148 -7.55 -0.49 -5.99
C PRO A 148 -7.07 -1.58 -6.93
N GLN A 149 -7.58 -2.79 -6.75
CA GLN A 149 -7.29 -3.94 -7.60
C GLN A 149 -8.59 -4.65 -7.96
N VAL A 150 -8.81 -4.92 -9.24
CA VAL A 150 -10.05 -5.57 -9.70
C VAL A 150 -9.85 -7.07 -9.77
N ILE A 151 -10.75 -7.81 -9.15
CA ILE A 151 -10.80 -9.27 -9.22
C ILE A 151 -12.10 -9.67 -9.93
N ASP A 152 -11.96 -10.16 -11.14
CA ASP A 152 -13.04 -10.77 -11.91
C ASP A 152 -12.87 -12.31 -11.94
N ARG A 153 -13.91 -13.03 -12.33
CA ARG A 153 -13.93 -14.50 -12.44
C ARG A 153 -12.87 -15.03 -13.41
N ASP A 154 -12.57 -14.27 -14.46
CA ASP A 154 -11.69 -14.69 -15.55
C ASP A 154 -10.29 -14.04 -15.49
N ALA A 155 -10.09 -13.05 -14.62
CA ALA A 155 -8.80 -12.39 -14.43
C ALA A 155 -8.66 -11.76 -13.04
N ARG A 156 -7.45 -11.86 -12.47
CA ARG A 156 -6.98 -10.89 -11.47
C ARG A 156 -6.31 -9.76 -12.25
N GLY A 157 -6.88 -8.57 -12.21
CA GLY A 157 -6.49 -7.46 -13.07
C GLY A 157 -6.31 -6.16 -12.32
N LYS A 158 -5.84 -5.16 -13.05
CA LYS A 158 -5.70 -3.79 -12.57
C LYS A 158 -7.03 -3.07 -12.72
N THR A 159 -7.10 -1.85 -12.19
CA THR A 159 -8.27 -0.98 -12.40
C THR A 159 -8.12 -0.31 -13.75
N ASP A 160 -8.77 -0.87 -14.77
CA ASP A 160 -8.43 -0.58 -16.17
C ASP A 160 -9.37 0.42 -16.84
N THR A 161 -10.47 0.80 -16.18
CA THR A 161 -11.42 1.81 -16.68
C THR A 161 -11.77 2.88 -15.64
N LEU A 162 -12.06 4.09 -16.12
CA LEU A 162 -12.53 5.21 -15.30
C LEU A 162 -13.78 4.85 -14.48
N GLN A 163 -14.74 4.14 -15.09
CA GLN A 163 -15.97 3.73 -14.42
C GLN A 163 -15.69 2.78 -13.24
N GLN A 164 -14.80 1.80 -13.43
CA GLN A 164 -14.43 0.89 -12.35
C GLN A 164 -13.78 1.64 -11.18
N LEU A 165 -12.88 2.59 -11.47
CA LEU A 165 -12.29 3.40 -10.40
C LEU A 165 -13.36 4.22 -9.68
N ALA A 166 -14.21 4.92 -10.41
CA ALA A 166 -15.28 5.74 -9.84
C ALA A 166 -16.24 4.92 -8.96
N ASP A 167 -16.59 3.70 -9.39
CA ASP A 167 -17.45 2.78 -8.63
C ASP A 167 -16.77 2.32 -7.33
N ILE A 168 -15.48 1.97 -7.40
CA ILE A 168 -14.69 1.56 -6.23
C ILE A 168 -14.56 2.74 -5.25
N VAL A 169 -14.20 3.93 -5.74
CA VAL A 169 -14.07 5.16 -4.94
C VAL A 169 -15.39 5.50 -4.28
N GLY A 170 -16.50 5.48 -5.03
CA GLY A 170 -17.83 5.73 -4.49
C GLY A 170 -18.23 4.73 -3.41
N ARG A 171 -17.84 3.45 -3.56
CA ARG A 171 -18.08 2.43 -2.54
C ARG A 171 -17.23 2.65 -1.29
N VAL A 172 -15.93 2.94 -1.44
CA VAL A 172 -15.04 3.22 -0.29
C VAL A 172 -15.47 4.49 0.45
N ARG A 173 -15.91 5.52 -0.28
CA ARG A 173 -16.49 6.73 0.33
C ARG A 173 -17.69 6.41 1.21
N ARG A 174 -18.66 5.63 0.72
CA ARG A 174 -19.81 5.18 1.54
C ARG A 174 -19.41 4.34 2.74
N LEU A 175 -18.39 3.48 2.60
CA LEU A 175 -17.85 2.69 3.71
C LEU A 175 -17.23 3.58 4.79
N ARG A 176 -16.49 4.63 4.38
CA ARG A 176 -15.91 5.63 5.29
C ARG A 176 -16.98 6.45 6.00
N GLU A 177 -17.95 6.97 5.25
CA GLU A 177 -19.09 7.72 5.79
C GLU A 177 -19.87 6.90 6.82
N SER A 178 -20.17 5.64 6.52
CA SER A 178 -20.88 4.73 7.44
C SER A 178 -20.07 4.42 8.71
N ALA A 179 -18.74 4.54 8.66
CA ALA A 179 -17.84 4.37 9.78
C ALA A 179 -17.50 5.70 10.50
N GLY A 180 -18.05 6.83 10.07
CA GLY A 180 -17.75 8.16 10.63
C GLY A 180 -16.34 8.67 10.30
N LEU A 181 -15.72 8.16 9.23
CA LEU A 181 -14.37 8.53 8.80
C LEU A 181 -14.42 9.61 7.70
N SER A 182 -13.58 10.65 7.82
CA SER A 182 -13.49 11.73 6.83
C SER A 182 -12.98 11.24 5.47
N TRP A 183 -13.43 11.82 4.36
CA TRP A 183 -12.80 11.62 3.04
C TRP A 183 -11.57 12.50 2.83
N GLU A 184 -11.45 13.60 3.58
CA GLU A 184 -10.34 14.54 3.47
C GLU A 184 -9.01 13.84 3.76
N GLY A 185 -8.02 14.04 2.87
CA GLY A 185 -6.71 13.42 2.96
C GLY A 185 -6.67 11.93 2.63
N TYR A 186 -7.76 11.33 2.13
CA TYR A 186 -7.77 9.93 1.70
C TYR A 186 -7.19 9.78 0.29
N ASP A 187 -6.11 9.01 0.18
CA ASP A 187 -5.43 8.78 -1.10
C ASP A 187 -6.06 7.65 -1.92
N VAL A 188 -6.10 7.83 -3.23
CA VAL A 188 -6.49 6.80 -4.19
C VAL A 188 -5.37 6.65 -5.22
N VAL A 189 -4.70 5.50 -5.18
CA VAL A 189 -3.43 5.29 -5.86
C VAL A 189 -3.62 4.44 -7.09
N LEU A 190 -3.59 5.07 -8.26
CA LEU A 190 -3.68 4.40 -9.55
C LEU A 190 -2.30 3.91 -9.99
N GLU A 191 -2.18 2.60 -10.21
CA GLU A 191 -1.06 2.06 -10.99
C GLU A 191 -1.35 2.25 -12.48
N ALA A 192 -0.48 2.98 -13.17
CA ALA A 192 -0.64 3.36 -14.56
C ALA A 192 0.71 3.37 -15.29
N ASP A 193 0.68 3.69 -16.57
CA ASP A 193 1.88 3.88 -17.40
C ASP A 193 1.58 4.97 -18.42
N SER A 194 2.27 6.10 -18.34
CA SER A 194 2.04 7.24 -19.24
C SER A 194 2.26 6.92 -20.72
N PHE A 195 2.95 5.82 -21.02
CA PHE A 195 3.30 5.42 -22.39
C PHE A 195 2.49 4.21 -22.89
N GLY A 196 1.68 3.58 -22.02
CA GLY A 196 0.84 2.44 -22.40
C GLY A 196 1.63 1.20 -22.84
N GLU A 197 2.88 1.05 -22.41
CA GLU A 197 3.77 -0.05 -22.82
C GLU A 197 3.69 -1.24 -21.84
N PHE A 198 3.51 -0.98 -20.54
CA PHE A 198 3.53 -1.97 -19.46
C PHE A 198 2.19 -2.10 -18.74
N VAL A 199 1.40 -1.02 -18.71
CA VAL A 199 0.06 -1.00 -18.11
C VAL A 199 -0.91 -0.40 -19.12
N GLN A 200 -1.96 -1.14 -19.45
CA GLN A 200 -3.02 -0.68 -20.33
C GLN A 200 -4.09 0.05 -19.50
N THR A 201 -3.81 1.27 -19.05
CA THR A 201 -4.81 2.18 -18.47
C THR A 201 -5.35 3.08 -19.57
N VAL A 202 -6.65 2.99 -19.88
CA VAL A 202 -7.29 3.82 -20.92
C VAL A 202 -8.38 4.70 -20.29
N PRO A 203 -8.36 6.03 -20.52
CA PRO A 203 -7.42 6.80 -21.34
C PRO A 203 -6.05 6.99 -20.67
N LEU A 204 -5.02 7.30 -21.47
CA LEU A 204 -3.71 7.78 -20.99
C LEU A 204 -3.78 9.28 -20.65
N ASP A 205 -4.74 9.65 -19.81
CA ASP A 205 -5.04 11.03 -19.42
C ASP A 205 -5.19 11.09 -17.90
N ALA A 206 -4.17 11.59 -17.22
CA ALA A 206 -4.13 11.68 -15.76
C ALA A 206 -5.27 12.56 -15.21
N SER A 207 -5.72 13.57 -15.95
CA SER A 207 -6.81 14.45 -15.52
C SER A 207 -8.14 13.70 -15.49
N ALA A 208 -8.42 12.87 -16.50
CA ALA A 208 -9.62 12.04 -16.51
C ALA A 208 -9.67 11.06 -15.32
N TRP A 209 -8.53 10.46 -14.96
CA TRP A 209 -8.43 9.58 -13.79
C TRP A 209 -8.56 10.35 -12.47
N ALA A 210 -8.04 11.57 -12.39
CA ALA A 210 -8.23 12.44 -11.24
C ALA A 210 -9.71 12.80 -11.05
N GLU A 211 -10.45 13.09 -12.12
CA GLU A 211 -11.90 13.30 -12.09
C GLU A 211 -12.67 12.05 -11.63
N ALA A 212 -12.20 10.86 -12.00
CA ALA A 212 -12.72 9.59 -11.51
C ALA A 212 -12.34 9.28 -10.04
N GLY A 213 -11.48 10.12 -9.43
CA GLY A 213 -11.17 10.09 -8.01
C GLY A 213 -9.77 9.60 -7.64
N ALA A 214 -8.86 9.39 -8.61
CA ALA A 214 -7.46 9.14 -8.32
C ALA A 214 -6.80 10.38 -7.70
N THR A 215 -5.91 10.19 -6.73
CA THR A 215 -5.07 11.26 -6.15
C THR A 215 -3.58 11.05 -6.44
N TRP A 216 -3.20 9.81 -6.80
CA TRP A 216 -1.85 9.44 -7.17
C TRP A 216 -1.83 8.67 -8.49
N TRP A 217 -0.90 9.06 -9.36
CA TRP A 217 -0.51 8.33 -10.55
C TRP A 217 0.85 7.68 -10.30
N VAL A 218 0.89 6.34 -10.32
CA VAL A 218 2.13 5.59 -10.12
C VAL A 218 2.51 4.89 -11.40
N GLU A 219 3.64 5.30 -11.95
CA GLU A 219 4.31 4.63 -13.06
C GLU A 219 4.74 3.19 -12.69
N SER A 220 4.03 2.20 -13.22
CA SER A 220 4.16 0.78 -12.84
C SER A 220 4.78 -0.08 -13.95
N TRP A 221 6.10 -0.24 -13.93
CA TRP A 221 6.87 -0.97 -14.95
C TRP A 221 7.34 -2.35 -14.47
N TRP A 222 6.39 -3.25 -14.24
CA TRP A 222 6.64 -4.57 -13.62
C TRP A 222 7.56 -5.50 -14.42
N ASN A 223 7.66 -5.30 -15.74
CA ASN A 223 8.41 -6.16 -16.66
C ASN A 223 9.62 -5.46 -17.29
N LEU A 224 10.08 -4.36 -16.71
CA LEU A 224 11.27 -3.67 -17.19
C LEU A 224 12.49 -4.61 -17.09
N GLU A 225 13.23 -4.74 -18.19
CA GLU A 225 14.40 -5.60 -18.23
C GLU A 225 15.48 -5.14 -17.25
N ARG A 226 16.24 -6.11 -16.71
CA ARG A 226 17.40 -5.80 -15.87
C ARG A 226 18.63 -5.64 -16.75
N GLY A 227 19.36 -4.55 -16.57
CA GLY A 227 20.60 -4.29 -17.31
C GLY A 227 20.70 -2.84 -17.72
N GLU A 228 21.65 -2.54 -18.61
CA GLU A 228 21.90 -1.17 -19.07
C GLU A 228 20.70 -0.60 -19.83
N GLU A 229 20.07 -1.38 -20.70
CA GLU A 229 18.92 -0.95 -21.51
C GLU A 229 17.71 -0.59 -20.63
N GLY A 230 17.32 -1.46 -19.71
CA GLY A 230 16.23 -1.15 -18.76
C GLY A 230 16.56 0.03 -17.86
N MET A 231 17.81 0.22 -17.45
CA MET A 231 18.22 1.41 -16.69
C MET A 231 18.20 2.69 -17.54
N ALA A 232 18.54 2.61 -18.83
CA ALA A 232 18.41 3.73 -19.75
C ALA A 232 16.94 4.13 -19.92
N GLU A 233 16.06 3.14 -20.05
CA GLU A 233 14.62 3.38 -20.17
C GLU A 233 14.02 3.99 -18.89
N LEU A 234 14.40 3.48 -17.71
CA LEU A 234 14.02 4.07 -16.43
C LEU A 234 14.45 5.54 -16.33
N ARG A 235 15.68 5.87 -16.73
CA ARG A 235 16.19 7.25 -16.72
C ARG A 235 15.44 8.14 -17.71
N ARG A 236 15.14 7.64 -18.91
CA ARG A 236 14.36 8.36 -19.93
C ARG A 236 13.01 8.77 -19.38
N ARG A 237 12.31 7.84 -18.71
CA ARG A 237 10.98 8.07 -18.13
C ARG A 237 11.02 9.04 -16.94
N VAL A 238 12.00 8.89 -16.04
CA VAL A 238 12.20 9.86 -14.95
C VAL A 238 12.46 11.26 -15.50
N ALA A 239 13.24 11.39 -16.58
CA ALA A 239 13.51 12.66 -17.23
C ALA A 239 12.30 13.27 -17.95
N ALA A 240 11.38 12.43 -18.45
CA ALA A 240 10.13 12.88 -19.05
C ALA A 240 9.20 13.54 -18.02
N GLY A 241 9.36 13.22 -16.74
CA GLY A 241 8.54 13.78 -15.67
C GLY A 241 7.16 13.11 -15.56
N PRO A 242 6.28 13.66 -14.70
CA PRO A 242 4.92 13.14 -14.55
C PRO A 242 4.09 13.38 -15.83
N PRO A 243 3.02 12.61 -16.06
CA PRO A 243 2.07 12.89 -17.13
C PRO A 243 1.48 14.30 -16.99
N SER A 244 1.27 14.94 -18.14
CA SER A 244 0.65 16.27 -18.25
C SER A 244 -0.87 16.22 -18.07
#